data_AF-A0A951T7L0-F1
#
_entry.id   AF-A0A951T7L0-F1
#
_cell.length_a   1.000
_cell.length_b   1.000
_cell.length_c   1.000
_cell.angle_alpha   90.00
_cell.angle_beta   90.00
_cell.angle_gamma   90.00
#
_symmetry.space_group_name_H-M   'P 1'
#
loop_
_entity.id
_entity.type
_entity.pdbx_description
1 polymer ?
#
loop_
_entity_poly.entity_id
_entity_poly.type
_entity_poly.pdbx_seq_one_letter_code
_entity_poly.pdbx_strand_id
1 'polypeptide(L)' 'MDKIVILFLFGILLFASPLVYWWASPAFPWYAPYLLWAILIGLIVLVQRHHEH' A
#
# COMPACT_ATOMS: atom_id res chain seq x y z
N MET A 1 -13.86 10.18 -6.80
CA MET A 1 -14.02 8.71 -6.63
C MET A 1 -12.80 7.95 -7.13
N ASP A 2 -12.18 8.37 -8.23
CA ASP A 2 -11.10 7.65 -8.94
C ASP A 2 -9.84 7.39 -8.09
N LYS A 3 -9.41 8.37 -7.28
CA LYS A 3 -8.23 8.22 -6.42
C LYS A 3 -8.39 7.13 -5.35
N ILE A 4 -9.59 6.95 -4.81
CA ILE A 4 -9.88 5.92 -3.79
C ILE A 4 -9.83 4.53 -4.41
N VAL A 5 -10.38 4.38 -5.62
CA VAL A 5 -10.35 3.11 -6.37
C VAL A 5 -8.90 2.72 -6.69
N ILE A 6 -8.07 3.68 -7.11
CA ILE A 6 -6.64 3.45 -7.38
C ILE A 6 -5.91 2.99 -6.11
N LEU A 7 -6.13 3.65 -4.96
CA LEU A 7 -5.52 3.25 -3.69
C LEU A 7 -5.97 1.86 -3.24
N PHE A 8 -7.25 1.54 -3.45
CA PHE A 8 -7.79 0.22 -3.13
C PHE A 8 -7.18 -0.88 -3.99
N LEU A 9 -7.12 -0.67 -5.31
CA LEU A 9 -6.45 -1.58 -6.25
C LEU A 9 -4.97 -1.73 -5.92
N PHE A 10 -4.30 -0.65 -5.52
CA PHE A 10 -2.91 -0.67 -5.09
C PHE A 10 -2.72 -1.51 -3.81
N GLY A 11 -3.62 -1.38 -2.83
CA GLY A 11 -3.64 -2.24 -1.64
C GLY A 11 -3.83 -3.73 -1.99
N ILE A 12 -4.79 -4.04 -2.88
CA ILE A 12 -5.01 -5.41 -3.37
C ILE A 12 -3.76 -5.94 -4.09
N LEU A 13 -3.12 -5.14 -4.94
CA LEU A 13 -1.90 -5.54 -5.62
C LEU A 13 -0.77 -5.83 -4.62
N LEU A 14 -0.63 -5.02 -3.58
CA LEU A 14 0.40 -5.19 -2.57
C LEU A 14 0.19 -6.42 -1.69
N PHE A 15 -1.06 -6.70 -1.29
CA PHE A 15 -1.37 -7.67 -0.24
C PHE A 15 -2.09 -8.94 -0.71
N ALA A 16 -2.70 -8.95 -1.90
CA ALA A 16 -3.51 -10.06 -2.41
C ALA A 16 -3.10 -10.51 -3.82
N SER A 17 -1.91 -10.13 -4.29
CA SER A 17 -1.38 -10.55 -5.59
C SER A 17 -0.10 -11.40 -5.44
N PRO A 18 0.39 -12.03 -6.52
CA PRO A 18 1.68 -12.72 -6.52
C PRO A 18 2.86 -11.83 -6.12
N LEU A 19 2.70 -10.50 -6.14
CA LEU A 19 3.70 -9.56 -5.65
C LEU A 19 3.99 -9.74 -4.15
N VAL A 20 3.08 -10.36 -3.39
CA VAL A 20 3.29 -10.76 -1.99
C VAL A 20 4.54 -11.62 -1.84
N TYR A 21 4.78 -12.56 -2.76
CA TYR A 21 5.96 -13.44 -2.70
C TYR A 21 7.28 -12.69 -2.80
N TRP A 22 7.29 -11.48 -3.40
CA TRP A 22 8.49 -10.68 -3.51
C TRP A 22 8.93 -10.13 -2.16
N TRP A 23 8.03 -9.44 -1.44
CA TRP A 23 8.36 -8.85 -0.14
C TRP A 23 8.21 -9.82 1.03
N ALA A 24 7.45 -10.91 0.87
CA ALA A 24 7.35 -12.00 1.86
C ALA A 24 8.48 -13.04 1.71
N SER A 25 9.39 -12.84 0.75
CA SER A 25 10.56 -13.69 0.60
C SER A 25 11.46 -13.61 1.84
N PRO A 26 12.12 -14.70 2.25
CA PRO A 26 13.04 -14.70 3.40
C PRO A 26 14.22 -13.73 3.27
N ALA A 27 14.50 -13.26 2.05
CA ALA A 27 15.53 -12.26 1.78
C ALA A 27 15.14 -10.84 2.24
N PHE A 28 13.85 -10.57 2.46
CA PHE A 28 13.38 -9.27 2.90
C PHE A 28 13.36 -9.14 4.43
N PRO A 29 13.52 -7.92 4.97
CA PRO A 29 13.46 -7.69 6.40
C PRO A 29 12.10 -8.07 6.99
N TRP A 30 12.11 -8.57 8.23
CA TRP A 30 10.89 -8.93 8.97
C TRP A 30 9.88 -7.76 9.10
N TYR A 31 10.35 -6.51 9.01
CA TYR A 31 9.51 -5.32 9.09
C TYR A 31 8.91 -4.88 7.74
N ALA A 32 9.27 -5.53 6.62
CA ALA A 32 8.77 -5.20 5.28
C ALA A 32 7.24 -5.05 5.19
N PRO A 33 6.39 -5.97 5.75
CA PRO A 33 4.94 -5.80 5.69
C PRO A 33 4.46 -4.52 6.39
N TYR A 34 5.06 -4.16 7.53
CA TYR A 34 4.70 -2.94 8.27
C TYR A 34 5.10 -1.67 7.50
N LEU A 35 6.23 -1.71 6.79
CA LEU A 35 6.66 -0.60 5.94
C LEU A 35 5.67 -0.38 4.78
N LEU A 36 5.18 -1.45 4.15
CA LEU A 36 4.17 -1.38 3.10
C LEU A 36 2.84 -0.82 3.63
N TRP A 37 2.43 -1.23 4.83
CA TRP A 37 1.27 -0.65 5.52
C TRP A 37 1.45 0.84 5.79
N ALA A 38 2.62 1.26 6.29
CA ALA A 38 2.91 2.66 6.55
C ALA A 38 2.85 3.51 5.27
N ILE A 39 3.38 3.00 4.16
CA ILE A 39 3.30 3.66 2.84
C ILE A 39 1.84 3.79 2.39
N LEU A 40 1.05 2.72 2.50
CA LEU A 40 -0.36 2.75 2.10
C LEU A 40 -1.16 3.78 2.91
N ILE A 41 -0.99 3.79 4.24
CA ILE A 41 -1.64 4.75 5.12
C ILE A 41 -1.19 6.19 4.80
N GLY A 42 0.11 6.41 4.60
CA GLY A 42 0.64 7.71 4.21
C GLY A 42 0.04 8.23 2.91
N LEU A 43 -0.11 7.37 1.90
CA LEU A 43 -0.76 7.72 0.63
C LEU A 43 -2.24 8.06 0.81
N ILE A 44 -2.97 7.31 1.65
CA ILE A 44 -4.38 7.61 1.97
C ILE A 44 -4.50 8.99 2.62
N VAL A 45 -3.67 9.28 3.63
CA VAL A 45 -3.67 10.59 4.31
C VAL A 45 -3.34 11.72 3.34
N LEU A 46 -2.35 11.52 2.47
CA LEU A 46 -1.96 12.52 1.47
C LEU A 46 -3.07 12.79 0.45
N VAL A 47 -3.75 11.74 -0.02
CA VAL A 47 -4.91 11.85 -0.91
C VAL A 47 -6.09 12.54 -0.24
N GLN A 48 -6.38 12.20 1.03
CA GLN A 48 -7.42 12.86 1.80
C GLN A 48 -7.12 14.35 1.98
N ARG A 49 -5.89 14.70 2.39
CA ARG A 49 -5.46 16.10 2.54
C ARG A 49 -5.59 16.91 1.24
N HIS A 50 -5.26 16.31 0.10
CA HIS A 50 -5.41 16.97 -1.19
C HIS A 50 -6.87 17.10 -1.63
N HIS A 51 -7.78 16.27 -1.12
CA HIS A 51 -9.20 16.37 -1.45
C HIS A 51 -9.94 17.46 -0.65
N GLU A 52 -9.39 17.88 0.49
CA GLU A 52 -9.99 18.93 1.34
C GLU A 52 -9.55 20.36 0.97
N HIS A 53 -8.55 20.49 0.08
CA HIS A 53 -8.11 21.76 -0.50
C HIS A 53 -8.71 21.97 -1.90
#